data_AF-A0A218QCP8-F1
#
_entry.id   AF-A0A218QCP8-F1
#
_cell.length_a   1.000
_cell.length_b   1.000
_cell.length_c   1.000
_cell.angle_alpha   90.00
_cell.angle_beta   90.00
_cell.angle_gamma   90.00
#
_symmetry.space_group_name_H-M   'P 1'
#
loop_
_entity.id
_entity.type
_entity.pdbx_description
1 polymer ?
#
loop_
_entity_poly.entity_id
_entity_poly.type
_entity_poly.pdbx_seq_one_letter_code
_entity_poly.pdbx_strand_id
1 'polypeptide(L)'
;MGRGGDGGKELFSLSACLLVPPLPMPGIDRKIDKNYRINGYYYLGLISGGVLMLVWRKHIVIIPVGLSIALLLSGCDNSKVAQCDRLMKAVSEGNALIDKNKGQQVTTSLKLAKDLEAVTKSLKQMNLPDPELKKYQDKFVKVFDTLSKQITKAGKALGSAKTAQASESGRERIQKARTDIDTALTSAETTAKQSDALEAEVKKYCSASKK
;
A
#
# COMPACT_ATOMS: atom_id res chain seq x y z
N MET A 1 -14.08 -47.49 -5.44
CA MET A 1 -14.43 -46.27 -6.20
C MET A 1 -14.21 -45.08 -5.28
N GLY A 2 -13.42 -44.04 -5.52
CA GLY A 2 -12.52 -43.67 -6.60
C GLY A 2 -11.50 -42.67 -6.04
N ARG A 3 -10.31 -42.62 -6.68
CA ARG A 3 -9.15 -41.79 -6.35
C ARG A 3 -9.26 -40.39 -6.98
N GLY A 4 -8.49 -39.43 -6.41
CA GLY A 4 -7.82 -38.35 -7.15
C GLY A 4 -8.35 -36.94 -6.84
N GLY A 5 -7.55 -35.95 -6.49
CA GLY A 5 -6.10 -35.86 -6.53
C GLY A 5 -5.56 -34.67 -5.74
N ASP A 6 -4.33 -34.89 -5.30
CA ASP A 6 -3.38 -33.95 -4.69
C ASP A 6 -2.95 -32.87 -5.70
N GLY A 7 -2.74 -31.65 -5.21
CA GLY A 7 -2.32 -30.50 -6.02
C GLY A 7 -2.20 -29.25 -5.17
N GLY A 8 -1.24 -29.24 -4.24
CA GLY A 8 -0.96 -28.11 -3.36
C GLY A 8 -0.52 -26.85 -4.10
N LYS A 9 -0.94 -25.69 -3.57
CA LYS A 9 -0.11 -24.49 -3.43
C LYS A 9 -0.50 -23.79 -2.12
N GLU A 10 0.50 -23.64 -1.27
CA GLU A 10 0.45 -22.93 0.00
C GLU A 10 -0.11 -21.52 -0.12
N LEU A 11 -0.94 -21.13 0.85
CA LEU A 11 -1.05 -19.74 1.30
C LEU A 11 -1.44 -19.74 2.78
N PHE A 12 -0.42 -20.07 3.57
CA PHE A 12 -0.09 -19.52 4.88
C PHE A 12 -1.25 -19.03 5.76
N SER A 13 -1.65 -19.92 6.67
CA SER A 13 -1.49 -19.73 8.12
C SER A 13 -1.55 -18.28 8.63
N LEU A 14 -2.75 -17.81 8.96
CA LEU A 14 -2.98 -16.66 9.85
C LEU A 14 -3.60 -17.08 11.19
N SER A 15 -3.60 -18.38 11.50
CA SER A 15 -4.29 -18.93 12.68
C SER A 15 -3.39 -19.17 13.90
N ALA A 16 -2.20 -18.57 13.98
CA ALA A 16 -1.24 -18.88 15.05
C ALA A 16 -0.52 -17.66 15.68
N CYS A 17 -1.24 -16.59 16.04
CA CYS A 17 -0.63 -15.43 16.72
C CYS A 17 -1.25 -15.06 18.08
N LEU A 18 -1.97 -15.97 18.73
CA LEU A 18 -2.48 -15.76 20.10
C LEU A 18 -2.14 -16.96 20.98
N LEU A 19 -0.89 -17.05 21.45
CA LEU A 19 -0.52 -17.74 22.68
C LEU A 19 0.86 -17.24 23.13
N VAL A 20 0.86 -16.35 24.12
CA VAL A 20 2.04 -15.93 24.89
C VAL A 20 2.15 -16.84 26.12
N PRO A 21 3.37 -17.19 26.54
CA PRO A 21 3.75 -16.89 27.92
C PRO A 21 5.09 -16.11 28.00
N PRO A 22 5.41 -15.50 29.17
CA PRO A 22 6.18 -14.26 29.25
C PRO A 22 7.63 -14.40 29.77
N LEU A 23 8.37 -13.28 29.69
CA LEU A 23 9.63 -12.87 30.40
C LEU A 23 10.98 -13.26 29.73
N PRO A 24 12.13 -12.59 30.01
CA PRO A 24 12.41 -11.26 30.61
C PRO A 24 13.30 -10.36 29.69
N MET A 25 13.40 -9.06 30.00
CA MET A 25 14.33 -8.11 29.35
C MET A 25 15.62 -7.96 30.14
N PRO A 26 16.78 -7.79 29.46
CA PRO A 26 17.69 -6.69 29.82
C PRO A 26 18.31 -5.96 28.62
N GLY A 27 18.21 -4.62 28.66
CA GLY A 27 19.29 -3.62 28.47
C GLY A 27 20.15 -3.50 27.19
N ILE A 28 20.12 -2.29 26.60
CA ILE A 28 21.25 -1.46 26.07
C ILE A 28 21.94 -2.01 24.78
N ASP A 29 22.31 -1.28 23.71
CA ASP A 29 22.88 0.07 23.52
C ASP A 29 22.54 0.64 22.13
N ARG A 30 22.71 1.95 21.97
CA ARG A 30 22.35 2.77 20.82
C ARG A 30 23.65 3.19 20.12
N LYS A 31 23.93 2.70 18.91
CA LYS A 31 24.96 3.30 18.03
C LYS A 31 24.41 3.61 16.65
N ILE A 32 24.21 4.91 16.41
CA ILE A 32 23.89 5.51 15.12
C ILE A 32 25.22 5.87 14.47
N ASP A 33 25.55 5.25 13.34
CA ASP A 33 26.66 5.68 12.49
C ASP A 33 26.11 6.41 11.25
N LYS A 34 26.46 7.68 11.15
CA LYS A 34 26.19 8.55 10.00
C LYS A 34 27.36 8.39 9.03
N ASN A 35 27.18 7.70 7.90
CA ASN A 35 28.06 7.93 6.76
C ASN A 35 27.50 7.36 5.45
N TYR A 36 27.01 8.21 4.55
CA TYR A 36 27.14 7.93 3.12
C TYR A 36 27.27 9.24 2.33
N ARG A 37 28.33 9.29 1.55
CA ARG A 37 29.02 10.45 0.97
C ARG A 37 28.65 10.54 -0.52
N ILE A 38 28.21 11.71 -0.97
CA ILE A 38 27.90 12.01 -2.37
C ILE A 38 29.20 12.45 -3.06
N ASN A 39 29.60 11.76 -4.14
CA ASN A 39 30.71 12.15 -5.02
C ASN A 39 30.16 12.62 -6.36
N GLY A 40 30.42 13.88 -6.69
CA GLY A 40 30.24 14.46 -8.02
C GLY A 40 31.50 14.30 -8.88
N TYR A 41 31.31 14.29 -10.19
CA TYR A 41 32.38 14.40 -11.18
C TYR A 41 32.06 15.55 -12.14
N TYR A 42 33.00 16.48 -12.25
CA TYR A 42 33.09 17.55 -13.24
C TYR A 42 33.82 17.03 -14.49
N TYR A 43 33.43 17.49 -15.68
CA TYR A 43 34.33 17.54 -16.84
C TYR A 43 34.17 18.88 -17.56
N LEU A 44 35.28 19.62 -17.57
CA LEU A 44 35.55 20.81 -18.38
C LEU A 44 36.43 20.36 -19.55
N GLY A 45 36.14 20.83 -20.76
CA GLY A 45 36.96 20.53 -21.94
C GLY A 45 36.49 21.33 -23.15
N LEU A 46 37.05 22.51 -23.29
CA LEU A 46 36.82 23.50 -24.34
C LEU A 46 37.91 23.33 -25.41
N ILE A 47 37.59 23.04 -26.67
CA ILE A 47 38.50 23.26 -27.80
C ILE A 47 37.76 23.94 -28.96
N SER A 48 38.34 25.08 -29.31
CA SER A 48 38.12 26.03 -30.40
C SER A 48 38.39 25.50 -31.81
N GLY A 49 37.77 26.11 -32.83
CA GLY A 49 38.33 26.20 -34.19
C GLY A 49 37.38 25.77 -35.31
N GLY A 50 37.29 26.59 -36.36
CA GLY A 50 36.42 26.42 -37.54
C GLY A 50 36.55 25.08 -38.27
N VAL A 51 35.62 24.71 -39.14
CA VAL A 51 35.53 25.24 -40.51
C VAL A 51 34.10 25.10 -41.02
N LEU A 52 33.52 26.22 -41.47
CA LEU A 52 32.42 26.26 -42.41
C LEU A 52 32.93 25.77 -43.77
N MET A 53 32.47 24.60 -44.21
CA MET A 53 32.55 24.18 -45.61
C MET A 53 31.16 23.77 -46.07
N LEU A 54 30.47 24.74 -46.69
CA LEU A 54 29.43 24.48 -47.67
C LEU A 54 30.07 23.74 -48.84
N VAL A 55 29.73 22.47 -49.04
CA VAL A 55 29.87 21.82 -50.34
C VAL A 55 28.50 21.42 -50.83
N TRP A 56 28.04 22.22 -51.78
CA TRP A 56 26.83 22.09 -52.56
C TRP A 56 27.08 21.06 -53.66
N ARG A 57 26.39 19.92 -53.66
CA ARG A 57 26.27 19.07 -54.86
C ARG A 57 24.96 18.27 -54.86
N LYS A 58 23.93 18.93 -55.39
CA LYS A 58 22.98 18.42 -56.40
C LYS A 58 22.76 16.90 -56.39
N HIS A 59 21.69 16.44 -55.74
CA HIS A 59 20.73 15.45 -56.27
C HIS A 59 19.38 15.58 -55.57
N ILE A 60 18.39 15.97 -56.39
CA ILE A 60 16.95 15.85 -56.18
C ILE A 60 16.63 14.35 -56.08
N VAL A 61 16.06 13.88 -54.97
CA VAL A 61 14.86 13.03 -54.93
C VAL A 61 14.26 13.13 -53.52
N ILE A 62 13.03 13.63 -53.52
CA ILE A 62 12.09 13.70 -52.41
C ILE A 62 11.60 12.27 -52.12
N ILE A 63 11.88 11.73 -50.94
CA ILE A 63 11.00 10.75 -50.30
C ILE A 63 10.91 11.14 -48.83
N PRO A 64 9.82 11.79 -48.37
CA PRO A 64 9.48 11.74 -46.97
C PRO A 64 9.04 10.30 -46.74
N VAL A 65 9.93 9.46 -46.20
CA VAL A 65 9.48 8.21 -45.58
C VAL A 65 8.56 8.68 -44.46
N GLY A 66 7.27 8.53 -44.69
CA GLY A 66 6.21 9.03 -43.84
C GLY A 66 6.53 8.67 -42.40
N LEU A 67 6.81 9.69 -41.60
CA LEU A 67 6.88 9.62 -40.15
C LEU A 67 5.46 9.41 -39.62
N SER A 68 4.86 8.27 -39.94
CA SER A 68 3.55 7.85 -39.45
C SER A 68 3.73 6.93 -38.26
N ILE A 69 4.37 7.43 -37.20
CA ILE A 69 4.27 6.85 -35.85
C ILE A 69 4.23 7.99 -34.84
N ALA A 70 3.15 8.76 -34.80
CA ALA A 70 2.91 9.70 -33.72
C ALA A 70 1.42 9.93 -33.39
N LEU A 71 0.52 9.02 -33.78
CA LEU A 71 -0.91 9.19 -33.53
C LEU A 71 -1.58 7.99 -32.83
N LEU A 72 -0.91 7.34 -31.88
CA LEU A 72 -1.53 6.33 -31.00
C LEU A 72 -1.13 6.45 -29.51
N LEU A 73 -0.58 7.57 -29.06
CA LEU A 73 -0.25 7.80 -27.64
C LEU A 73 -1.21 8.74 -26.89
N SER A 74 -2.41 8.93 -27.42
CA SER A 74 -3.52 9.55 -26.68
C SER A 74 -4.73 8.60 -26.67
N GLY A 75 -4.50 7.33 -26.34
CA GLY A 75 -5.57 6.42 -25.93
C GLY A 75 -5.98 6.79 -24.52
N CYS A 76 -7.11 7.48 -24.38
CA CYS A 76 -7.69 7.95 -23.13
C CYS A 76 -7.49 6.98 -21.95
N ASP A 77 -6.93 7.55 -20.90
CA ASP A 77 -6.81 7.12 -19.51
C ASP A 77 -8.09 6.57 -18.83
N ASN A 78 -9.20 6.53 -19.58
CA ASN A 78 -10.52 6.09 -19.15
C ASN A 78 -10.81 4.60 -19.43
N SER A 79 -9.86 3.84 -19.98
CA SER A 79 -10.09 2.41 -20.21
C SER A 79 -10.37 1.70 -18.89
N LYS A 80 -11.32 0.75 -18.91
CA LYS A 80 -11.69 -0.04 -17.73
C LYS A 80 -10.47 -0.75 -17.12
N VAL A 81 -9.51 -1.16 -17.94
CA VAL A 81 -8.25 -1.77 -17.49
C VAL A 81 -7.38 -0.78 -16.73
N ALA A 82 -7.20 0.45 -17.23
CA ALA A 82 -6.43 1.48 -16.54
C ALA A 82 -7.07 1.88 -15.20
N GLN A 83 -8.40 1.96 -15.15
CA GLN A 83 -9.15 2.21 -13.91
C GLN A 83 -8.97 1.07 -12.88
N CYS A 84 -9.02 -0.19 -13.34
CA CYS A 84 -8.76 -1.37 -12.51
C CYS A 84 -7.36 -1.38 -11.90
N ASP A 85 -6.34 -1.08 -12.70
CA ASP A 85 -4.95 -1.08 -12.25
C ASP A 85 -4.72 -0.01 -11.17
N ARG A 86 -5.34 1.18 -11.32
CA ARG A 86 -5.27 2.25 -10.33
C ARG A 86 -5.91 1.89 -9.00
N LEU A 87 -7.13 1.34 -9.05
CA LEU A 87 -7.85 0.94 -7.85
C LEU A 87 -7.07 -0.16 -7.11
N MET A 88 -6.67 -1.22 -7.82
CA MET A 88 -5.92 -2.34 -7.22
C MET A 88 -4.56 -1.92 -6.67
N LYS A 89 -3.89 -0.96 -7.32
CA LYS A 89 -2.62 -0.42 -6.80
C LYS A 89 -2.82 0.28 -5.45
N ALA A 90 -3.80 1.17 -5.34
CA ALA A 90 -4.08 1.87 -4.09
C ALA A 90 -4.50 0.90 -2.96
N VAL A 91 -5.28 -0.13 -3.28
CA VAL A 91 -5.65 -1.19 -2.33
C VAL A 91 -4.42 -1.97 -1.85
N SER A 92 -3.55 -2.38 -2.78
CA SER A 92 -2.32 -3.11 -2.46
C SER A 92 -1.37 -2.28 -1.60
N GLU A 93 -1.26 -0.97 -1.84
CA GLU A 93 -0.49 -0.06 -0.98
C GLU A 93 -1.06 -0.01 0.44
N GLY A 94 -2.39 0.03 0.59
CA GLY A 94 -3.07 -0.06 1.88
C GLY A 94 -2.77 -1.36 2.63
N ASN A 95 -2.82 -2.50 1.95
CA ASN A 95 -2.52 -3.80 2.56
C ASN A 95 -1.05 -3.93 2.96
N ALA A 96 -0.14 -3.44 2.12
CA ALA A 96 1.29 -3.46 2.43
C ALA A 96 1.62 -2.67 3.71
N LEU A 97 0.90 -1.57 3.97
CA LEU A 97 1.02 -0.83 5.23
C LEU A 97 0.59 -1.69 6.42
N ILE A 98 -0.53 -2.41 6.32
CA ILE A 98 -1.03 -3.29 7.37
C ILE A 98 -0.02 -4.39 7.66
N ASP A 99 0.45 -5.09 6.63
CA ASP A 99 1.39 -6.20 6.75
C ASP A 99 2.70 -5.79 7.40
N LYS A 100 3.27 -4.66 6.97
CA LYS A 100 4.53 -4.14 7.51
C LYS A 100 4.45 -3.78 8.99
N ASN A 101 3.26 -3.46 9.49
CA ASN A 101 3.07 -2.93 10.84
C ASN A 101 2.43 -3.95 11.81
N LYS A 102 2.34 -5.22 11.42
CA LYS A 102 1.90 -6.32 12.29
C LYS A 102 2.79 -6.42 13.55
N GLY A 103 2.16 -6.55 14.72
CA GLY A 103 2.85 -6.74 16.00
C GLY A 103 3.66 -5.54 16.52
N GLN A 104 3.52 -4.36 15.91
CA GLN A 104 4.32 -3.19 16.27
C GLN A 104 3.80 -2.45 17.50
N GLN A 105 4.67 -1.61 18.09
CA GLN A 105 4.36 -0.79 19.26
C GLN A 105 3.28 0.28 18.99
N VAL A 106 2.64 0.78 20.07
CA VAL A 106 1.56 1.79 20.05
C VAL A 106 1.80 2.96 19.09
N THR A 107 2.99 3.57 19.13
CA THR A 107 3.34 4.72 18.29
C THR A 107 3.29 4.37 16.81
N THR A 108 3.75 3.17 16.47
CA THR A 108 3.70 2.62 15.13
C THR A 108 2.26 2.27 14.72
N SER A 109 1.45 1.72 15.63
CA SER A 109 0.02 1.48 15.36
C SER A 109 -0.74 2.77 15.06
N LEU A 110 -0.50 3.85 15.82
CA LEU A 110 -1.11 5.15 15.55
C LEU A 110 -0.63 5.79 14.25
N LYS A 111 0.63 5.53 13.85
CA LYS A 111 1.13 5.94 12.54
C LYS A 111 0.43 5.16 11.42
N LEU A 112 0.31 3.84 11.54
CA LEU A 112 -0.42 3.00 10.58
C LEU A 112 -1.84 3.50 10.36
N ALA A 113 -2.57 3.84 11.44
CA ALA A 113 -3.92 4.39 11.30
C ALA A 113 -3.93 5.67 10.46
N LYS A 114 -2.98 6.59 10.68
CA LYS A 114 -2.85 7.81 9.86
C LYS A 114 -2.48 7.51 8.41
N ASP A 115 -1.62 6.54 8.17
CA ASP A 115 -1.22 6.14 6.83
C ASP A 115 -2.43 5.52 6.07
N LEU A 116 -3.26 4.72 6.76
CA LEU A 116 -4.51 4.17 6.21
C LEU A 116 -5.58 5.25 5.97
N GLU A 117 -5.65 6.28 6.82
CA GLU A 117 -6.46 7.47 6.55
C GLU A 117 -6.01 8.20 5.28
N ALA A 118 -4.70 8.29 5.05
CA ALA A 118 -4.16 8.90 3.83
C ALA A 118 -4.56 8.07 2.60
N VAL A 119 -4.43 6.74 2.65
CA VAL A 119 -4.91 5.83 1.58
C VAL A 119 -6.41 6.03 1.34
N THR A 120 -7.21 6.10 2.40
CA THR A 120 -8.66 6.35 2.32
C THR A 120 -8.96 7.67 1.60
N LYS A 121 -8.21 8.74 1.89
CA LYS A 121 -8.36 10.04 1.20
C LYS A 121 -7.98 9.94 -0.28
N SER A 122 -6.87 9.29 -0.60
CA SER A 122 -6.43 9.05 -1.99
C SER A 122 -7.48 8.26 -2.78
N LEU A 123 -8.08 7.22 -2.17
CA LEU A 123 -9.17 6.47 -2.77
C LEU A 123 -10.41 7.33 -3.01
N LYS A 124 -10.80 8.20 -2.08
CA LYS A 124 -11.95 9.11 -2.29
C LYS A 124 -11.73 10.10 -3.43
N GLN A 125 -10.50 10.59 -3.58
CA GLN A 125 -10.14 11.58 -4.60
C GLN A 125 -9.92 10.97 -5.99
N MET A 126 -9.71 9.66 -6.06
CA MET A 126 -9.55 8.94 -7.32
C MET A 126 -10.85 8.99 -8.13
N ASN A 127 -10.79 9.54 -9.34
CA ASN A 127 -11.91 9.58 -10.25
C ASN A 127 -12.00 8.27 -11.04
N LEU A 128 -13.10 7.53 -10.87
CA LEU A 128 -13.40 6.30 -11.58
C LEU A 128 -14.70 6.50 -12.36
N PRO A 129 -14.63 6.73 -13.69
CA PRO A 129 -15.80 6.85 -14.55
C PRO A 129 -16.69 5.61 -14.59
N ASP A 130 -16.12 4.41 -14.40
CA ASP A 130 -16.88 3.17 -14.39
C ASP A 130 -17.72 3.07 -13.09
N PRO A 131 -19.05 2.93 -13.19
CA PRO A 131 -19.94 2.96 -12.02
C PRO A 131 -19.77 1.75 -11.11
N GLU A 132 -19.33 0.61 -11.62
CA GLU A 132 -19.10 -0.58 -10.80
C GLU A 132 -17.76 -0.47 -10.07
N LEU A 133 -16.71 0.03 -10.73
CA LEU A 133 -15.45 0.37 -10.09
C LEU A 133 -15.62 1.44 -9.02
N LYS A 134 -16.52 2.42 -9.23
CA LYS A 134 -16.86 3.41 -8.22
C LYS A 134 -17.46 2.77 -6.96
N LYS A 135 -18.38 1.80 -7.11
CA LYS A 135 -18.92 1.04 -5.97
C LYS A 135 -17.84 0.26 -5.23
N TYR A 136 -16.92 -0.38 -5.95
CA TYR A 136 -15.80 -1.09 -5.33
C TYR A 136 -14.87 -0.13 -4.56
N GLN A 137 -14.55 1.02 -5.15
CA GLN A 137 -13.81 2.07 -4.47
C GLN A 137 -14.51 2.51 -3.18
N ASP A 138 -15.82 2.77 -3.20
CA ASP A 138 -16.56 3.18 -2.00
C ASP A 138 -16.53 2.09 -0.91
N LYS A 139 -16.57 0.82 -1.30
CA LYS A 139 -16.40 -0.31 -0.37
C LYS A 139 -14.99 -0.33 0.23
N PHE A 140 -13.93 -0.15 -0.56
CA PHE A 140 -12.55 -0.08 -0.04
C PHE A 140 -12.31 1.15 0.85
N VAL A 141 -12.90 2.29 0.51
CA VAL A 141 -12.90 3.48 1.36
C VAL A 141 -13.47 3.15 2.74
N LYS A 142 -14.57 2.40 2.82
CA LYS A 142 -15.14 1.95 4.11
C LYS A 142 -14.24 0.97 4.85
N VAL A 143 -13.61 0.04 4.14
CA VAL A 143 -12.66 -0.93 4.71
C VAL A 143 -11.49 -0.21 5.38
N PHE A 144 -10.76 0.63 4.65
CA PHE A 144 -9.57 1.31 5.18
C PHE A 144 -9.91 2.37 6.24
N ASP A 145 -11.06 3.05 6.12
CA ASP A 145 -11.57 3.95 7.16
C ASP A 145 -11.87 3.20 8.46
N THR A 146 -12.53 2.04 8.36
CA THR A 146 -12.84 1.20 9.52
C THR A 146 -11.56 0.67 10.16
N LEU A 147 -10.62 0.15 9.38
CA LEU A 147 -9.34 -0.34 9.88
C LEU A 147 -8.57 0.76 10.61
N SER A 148 -8.45 1.96 10.02
CA SER A 148 -7.81 3.09 10.68
C SER A 148 -8.43 3.41 12.05
N LYS A 149 -9.77 3.46 12.11
CA LYS A 149 -10.50 3.76 13.35
C LYS A 149 -10.26 2.70 14.43
N GLN A 150 -10.30 1.41 14.07
CA GLN A 150 -10.06 0.33 15.03
C GLN A 150 -8.61 0.31 15.50
N ILE A 151 -7.65 0.50 14.60
CA ILE A 151 -6.22 0.58 14.97
C ILE A 151 -5.97 1.79 15.89
N THR A 152 -6.60 2.94 15.61
CA THR A 152 -6.53 4.12 16.49
C THR A 152 -7.11 3.81 17.88
N LYS A 153 -8.27 3.14 17.93
CA LYS A 153 -8.92 2.75 19.20
C LYS A 153 -8.00 1.83 20.01
N ALA A 154 -7.48 0.77 19.40
CA ALA A 154 -6.57 -0.16 20.04
C ALA A 154 -5.28 0.53 20.51
N GLY A 155 -4.67 1.37 19.68
CA GLY A 155 -3.46 2.12 20.03
C GLY A 155 -3.67 3.06 21.23
N LYS A 156 -4.79 3.79 21.28
CA LYS A 156 -5.15 4.65 22.42
C LYS A 156 -5.41 3.84 23.69
N ALA A 157 -6.13 2.73 23.60
CA ALA A 157 -6.39 1.84 24.73
C ALA A 157 -5.09 1.27 25.32
N LEU A 158 -4.18 0.81 24.45
CA LEU A 158 -2.87 0.31 24.88
C LEU A 158 -2.00 1.42 25.51
N GLY A 159 -2.05 2.64 24.96
CA GLY A 159 -1.44 3.81 25.57
C GLY A 159 -1.98 4.10 26.98
N SER A 160 -3.30 4.07 27.16
CA SER A 160 -3.95 4.23 28.46
C SER A 160 -3.50 3.15 29.46
N ALA A 161 -3.48 1.88 29.04
CA ALA A 161 -3.01 0.78 29.87
C ALA A 161 -1.56 0.96 30.34
N LYS A 162 -0.67 1.45 29.46
CA LYS A 162 0.74 1.67 29.78
C LYS A 162 0.96 2.74 30.86
N THR A 163 0.05 3.70 30.96
CA THR A 163 0.12 4.81 31.93
C THR A 163 -0.67 4.56 33.22
N ALA A 164 -1.30 3.39 33.34
CA ALA A 164 -2.07 3.04 34.53
C ALA A 164 -1.16 2.81 35.75
N GLN A 165 -1.58 3.34 36.91
CA GLN A 165 -0.86 3.19 38.17
C GLN A 165 -1.19 1.84 38.83
N ALA A 166 -0.37 1.41 39.79
CA ALA A 166 -0.64 0.22 40.59
C ALA A 166 -1.70 0.51 41.67
N SER A 167 -2.94 0.77 41.25
CA SER A 167 -4.10 1.07 42.10
C SER A 167 -5.33 0.31 41.59
N GLU A 168 -6.40 0.31 42.37
CA GLU A 168 -7.71 -0.22 41.93
C GLU A 168 -8.19 0.46 40.65
N SER A 169 -8.19 1.81 40.62
CA SER A 169 -8.51 2.59 39.43
C SER A 169 -7.58 2.32 38.23
N GLY A 170 -6.32 1.98 38.50
CA GLY A 170 -5.38 1.55 37.46
C GLY A 170 -5.70 0.16 36.89
N ARG A 171 -6.11 -0.80 37.75
CA ARG A 171 -6.58 -2.12 37.32
C ARG A 171 -7.83 -2.02 36.45
N GLU A 172 -8.79 -1.19 36.83
CA GLU A 172 -9.99 -0.92 36.02
C GLU A 172 -9.63 -0.35 34.64
N ARG A 173 -8.70 0.61 34.59
CA ARG A 173 -8.20 1.17 33.30
C ARG A 173 -7.56 0.10 32.43
N ILE A 174 -6.78 -0.81 33.01
CA ILE A 174 -6.15 -1.92 32.27
C ILE A 174 -7.22 -2.89 31.74
N GLN A 175 -8.21 -3.24 32.55
CA GLN A 175 -9.30 -4.13 32.13
C GLN A 175 -10.10 -3.52 30.99
N LYS A 176 -10.51 -2.25 31.11
CA LYS A 176 -11.19 -1.53 30.04
C LYS A 176 -10.36 -1.47 28.77
N ALA A 177 -9.06 -1.20 28.89
CA ALA A 177 -8.16 -1.18 27.74
C ALA A 177 -8.08 -2.53 27.04
N ARG A 178 -8.05 -3.65 27.78
CA ARG A 178 -8.11 -5.00 27.18
C ARG A 178 -9.38 -5.21 26.39
N THR A 179 -10.54 -4.91 26.98
CA THR A 179 -11.83 -5.03 26.28
C THR A 179 -11.89 -4.17 25.03
N ASP A 180 -11.38 -2.93 25.09
CA ASP A 180 -11.35 -2.03 23.93
C ASP A 180 -10.40 -2.54 22.83
N ILE A 181 -9.25 -3.11 23.19
CA ILE A 181 -8.31 -3.73 22.26
C ILE A 181 -8.95 -4.95 21.60
N ASP A 182 -9.51 -5.87 22.39
CA ASP A 182 -10.11 -7.10 21.87
C ASP A 182 -11.25 -6.78 20.90
N THR A 183 -12.14 -5.86 21.29
CA THR A 183 -13.24 -5.40 20.42
C THR A 183 -12.71 -4.80 19.11
N ALA A 184 -11.68 -3.97 19.18
CA ALA A 184 -11.08 -3.35 18.01
C ALA A 184 -10.40 -4.39 17.10
N LEU A 185 -9.71 -5.37 17.66
CA LEU A 185 -9.06 -6.45 16.93
C LEU A 185 -10.08 -7.36 16.23
N THR A 186 -11.15 -7.76 16.92
CA THR A 186 -12.23 -8.55 16.30
C THR A 186 -12.91 -7.80 15.15
N SER A 187 -13.16 -6.50 15.33
CA SER A 187 -13.71 -5.67 14.25
C SER A 187 -12.73 -5.57 13.07
N ALA A 188 -11.44 -5.35 13.34
CA ALA A 188 -10.42 -5.26 12.30
C ALA A 188 -10.26 -6.58 11.53
N GLU A 189 -10.31 -7.73 12.21
CA GLU A 189 -10.25 -9.05 11.58
C GLU A 189 -11.44 -9.28 10.64
N THR A 190 -12.65 -8.91 11.08
CA THR A 190 -13.85 -9.02 10.25
C THR A 190 -13.76 -8.12 9.03
N THR A 191 -13.27 -6.89 9.20
CA THR A 191 -13.06 -5.95 8.09
C THR A 191 -11.96 -6.43 7.13
N ALA A 192 -10.91 -7.08 7.62
CA ALA A 192 -9.86 -7.66 6.78
C ALA A 192 -10.44 -8.78 5.89
N LYS A 193 -11.24 -9.69 6.45
CA LYS A 193 -11.93 -10.74 5.67
C LYS A 193 -12.86 -10.16 4.59
N GLN A 194 -13.52 -9.05 4.88
CA GLN A 194 -14.33 -8.32 3.88
C GLN A 194 -13.45 -7.71 2.78
N SER A 195 -12.26 -7.20 3.13
CA SER A 195 -11.28 -6.71 2.15
C SER A 195 -10.85 -7.81 1.19
N ASP A 196 -10.48 -8.98 1.73
CA ASP A 196 -10.02 -10.12 0.92
C ASP A 196 -11.11 -10.57 -0.09
N ALA A 197 -12.36 -10.66 0.39
CA ALA A 197 -13.50 -10.99 -0.47
C ALA A 197 -13.73 -9.92 -1.55
N LEU A 198 -13.63 -8.64 -1.17
CA LEU A 198 -13.79 -7.51 -2.09
C LEU A 198 -12.70 -7.50 -3.17
N GLU A 199 -11.45 -7.77 -2.82
CA GLU A 199 -10.35 -7.89 -3.77
C GLU A 199 -10.57 -9.01 -4.78
N ALA A 200 -11.10 -10.15 -4.34
CA ALA A 200 -11.46 -11.24 -5.23
C ALA A 200 -12.57 -10.82 -6.23
N GLU A 201 -13.59 -10.09 -5.77
CA GLU A 201 -14.65 -9.54 -6.63
C GLU A 201 -14.08 -8.57 -7.67
N VAL A 202 -13.24 -7.62 -7.25
CA VAL A 202 -12.63 -6.63 -8.14
C VAL A 202 -11.73 -7.31 -9.16
N LYS A 203 -10.88 -8.26 -8.72
CA LYS A 203 -10.01 -9.00 -9.63
C LYS A 203 -10.81 -9.74 -10.70
N LYS A 204 -11.91 -10.38 -10.32
CA LYS A 204 -12.82 -11.04 -11.27
C LYS A 204 -13.42 -10.02 -12.25
N TYR A 205 -13.97 -8.93 -11.74
CA TYR A 205 -14.56 -7.87 -12.56
C TYR A 205 -13.56 -7.25 -13.56
N CYS A 206 -12.33 -7.01 -13.11
CA CYS A 206 -11.26 -6.45 -13.90
C CYS A 206 -10.72 -7.42 -14.95
N SER A 207 -10.63 -8.72 -14.64
CA SER A 207 -10.22 -9.75 -15.60
C SER A 207 -11.22 -9.94 -16.76
N ALA A 208 -12.52 -9.76 -16.51
CA ALA A 208 -13.56 -9.80 -17.55
C ALA A 208 -13.44 -8.66 -18.59
N SER A 209 -12.58 -7.68 -18.34
CA SER A 209 -12.36 -6.49 -19.20
C SER A 209 -11.15 -6.66 -20.12
N LYS A 210 -10.39 -7.74 -19.97
CA LYS A 210 -9.19 -8.06 -20.77
C LYS A 210 -9.53 -9.01 -21.94
N LYS A 211 -10.80 -9.13 -22.30
CA LYS A 211 -11.31 -10.06 -23.29
C LYS A 211 -11.70 -9.34 -24.57
#